data_AF-W3WJR4-F1
#
_entry.id   AF-W3WJR4-F1
#
_cell.length_a   1.000
_cell.length_b   1.000
_cell.length_c   1.000
_cell.angle_alpha   90.00
_cell.angle_beta   90.00
_cell.angle_gamma   90.00
#
_symmetry.space_group_name_H-M   'P 1'
#
loop_
_entity.id
_entity.type
_entity.pdbx_description
1 polymer ?
#
loop_
_entity_poly.entity_id
_entity_poly.type
_entity_poly.pdbx_seq_one_letter_code
_entity_poly.pdbx_strand_id
1 'polypeptide(L)'
;MPALIETCVPATSTQETISRKYDVTQNGFLPSSAPLRRLTDPYYALWELLAEKLPELLERKLLRYIVDSSQVLSTDRLQSEEEWRRAYVVLVFLAHGYIWGGDRPSEVLPPQITVPLLKLAEHFDLPPCATYAGLVLWNFETLNNDSDFSDPDNLRAINTFTGTESESWFYMISVALEAQSAWVMPLMVDAIEATHSRDYAKMKKGLEQIIIAIKKMDELLKRMYEKCDPALFYDKIRPFLAGSANMEAAGLPNGVFYDEGDGKGSWRKLMGGSNGQSSLIQFFDVVLGVEHTGGADKASVPKVCPVSGMATEESTSGCPVSAGKEKNMGYHEKVRAYMPEPHRRFLRSLARMGSLQAFASTPQPDAEFEQVKELYQLACKTMGDFRCTHIQVVTKYIIIQARKQPVGETLNLAKASSASDGSDLKGTGGTSLAAFLKQSRDESYEAGRVPDQPAPGVSSEYAVM
;
A
#
# COMPACT_ATOMS: atom_id res chain seq x y z
N MET A 1 -33.14 -4.04 21.13
CA MET A 1 -32.29 -5.23 20.94
C MET A 1 -30.93 -4.90 21.54
N PRO A 2 -30.39 -5.68 22.48
CA PRO A 2 -29.11 -5.36 23.09
C PRO A 2 -27.98 -5.71 22.10
N ALA A 3 -27.04 -4.79 21.95
CA ALA A 3 -25.81 -4.95 21.19
C ALA A 3 -25.02 -6.15 21.72
N LEU A 4 -24.61 -7.03 20.81
CA LEU A 4 -23.61 -8.05 21.09
C LEU A 4 -22.30 -7.32 21.37
N ILE A 5 -21.90 -7.29 22.64
CA ILE A 5 -20.55 -6.93 23.04
C ILE A 5 -19.65 -8.02 22.44
N GLU A 6 -18.90 -7.68 21.38
CA GLU A 6 -17.79 -8.51 20.93
C GLU A 6 -16.79 -8.61 22.09
N THR A 7 -16.78 -9.78 22.73
CA THR A 7 -15.82 -10.11 23.78
C THR A 7 -14.42 -10.07 23.18
N CYS A 8 -13.57 -9.19 23.71
CA CYS A 8 -12.15 -9.10 23.39
C CYS A 8 -11.50 -10.49 23.56
N VAL A 9 -11.20 -11.15 22.43
CA VAL A 9 -10.51 -12.44 22.41
C VAL A 9 -9.07 -12.19 22.88
N PRO A 10 -8.55 -12.93 23.88
CA PRO A 10 -7.16 -12.78 24.30
C PRO A 10 -6.22 -12.94 23.09
N ALA A 11 -5.18 -12.10 23.01
CA ALA A 11 -4.21 -12.19 21.94
C ALA A 11 -3.61 -13.62 21.90
N THR A 12 -3.58 -14.23 20.72
CA THR A 12 -2.91 -15.53 20.54
C THR A 12 -1.39 -15.34 20.65
N SER A 13 -0.65 -16.40 20.99
CA SER A 13 0.83 -16.37 20.98
C SER A 13 1.40 -15.86 19.64
N THR A 14 0.71 -16.12 18.54
CA THR A 14 1.05 -15.65 17.20
C THR A 14 0.85 -14.14 17.06
N GLN A 15 -0.28 -13.60 17.53
CA GLN A 15 -0.55 -12.15 17.52
C GLN A 15 0.51 -11.37 18.30
N GLU A 16 0.88 -11.85 19.50
CA GLU A 16 1.94 -11.23 20.31
C GLU A 16 3.29 -11.26 19.58
N THR A 17 3.58 -12.37 18.89
CA THR A 17 4.84 -12.54 18.15
C THR A 17 4.93 -11.60 16.96
N ILE A 18 3.87 -11.49 16.14
CA ILE A 18 3.89 -10.63 14.96
C ILE A 18 3.88 -9.14 15.33
N SER A 19 3.16 -8.77 16.39
CA SER A 19 3.17 -7.41 16.95
C SER A 19 4.58 -7.02 17.39
N ARG A 20 5.21 -7.82 18.26
CA ARG A 20 6.54 -7.52 18.80
C ARG A 20 7.64 -7.46 17.73
N LYS A 21 7.58 -8.35 16.72
CA LYS A 21 8.66 -8.48 15.72
C LYS A 21 8.48 -7.57 14.51
N TYR A 22 7.25 -7.19 14.19
CA TYR A 22 6.94 -6.60 12.89
C TYR A 22 6.01 -5.40 12.92
N ASP A 23 5.64 -4.90 14.11
CA ASP A 23 4.72 -3.76 14.25
C ASP A 23 3.38 -4.01 13.53
N VAL A 24 2.89 -5.25 13.63
CA VAL A 24 1.55 -5.67 13.20
C VAL A 24 0.66 -5.72 14.44
N THR A 25 -0.13 -4.69 14.64
CA THR A 25 -0.92 -4.49 15.86
C THR A 25 -2.26 -5.21 15.80
N GLN A 26 -3.11 -5.04 16.80
CA GLN A 26 -4.51 -5.47 16.76
C GLN A 26 -5.32 -4.75 15.66
N ASN A 27 -4.80 -3.65 15.11
CA ASN A 27 -5.36 -2.89 13.99
C ASN A 27 -4.62 -3.21 12.67
N GLY A 28 -3.86 -4.31 12.61
CA GLY A 28 -3.17 -4.74 11.40
C GLY A 28 -1.88 -3.95 11.21
N PHE A 29 -1.71 -3.32 10.05
CA PHE A 29 -0.56 -2.45 9.78
C PHE A 29 -0.73 -1.01 10.28
N LEU A 30 -1.86 -0.70 10.92
CA LEU A 30 -2.07 0.56 11.62
C LEU A 30 -1.43 0.54 13.01
N PRO A 31 -1.12 1.70 13.59
CA PRO A 31 -0.69 1.79 14.99
C PRO A 31 -1.75 1.24 15.96
N SER A 32 -1.31 0.87 17.17
CA SER A 32 -2.17 0.31 18.22
C SER A 32 -3.14 1.34 18.83
N SER A 33 -2.89 2.63 18.60
CA SER A 33 -3.72 3.75 19.04
C SER A 33 -3.81 4.80 17.93
N ALA A 34 -4.76 5.73 18.06
CA ALA A 34 -4.90 6.81 17.08
C ALA A 34 -3.56 7.60 16.97
N PRO A 35 -3.14 7.97 15.75
CA PRO A 35 -1.95 8.78 15.53
C PRO A 35 -1.95 10.09 16.33
N LEU A 36 -0.76 10.56 16.70
CA LEU A 36 -0.60 11.85 17.35
C LEU A 36 -1.09 12.97 16.41
N ARG A 37 -2.09 13.73 16.87
CA ARG A 37 -2.72 14.77 16.05
C ARG A 37 -1.82 15.99 15.80
N ARG A 38 -0.95 16.33 16.75
CA ARG A 38 -0.13 17.54 16.71
C ARG A 38 1.14 17.38 17.55
N LEU A 39 2.27 17.84 17.05
CA LEU A 39 3.49 18.06 17.84
C LEU A 39 3.23 19.16 18.89
N THR A 40 3.54 18.86 20.15
CA THR A 40 3.26 19.79 21.26
C THR A 40 4.41 20.74 21.58
N ASP A 41 5.66 20.38 21.20
CA ASP A 41 6.81 21.28 21.36
C ASP A 41 6.63 22.54 20.48
N PRO A 42 6.60 23.75 21.07
CA PRO A 42 6.47 25.01 20.34
C PRO A 42 7.53 25.23 19.26
N TYR A 43 8.68 24.56 19.34
CA TYR A 43 9.71 24.57 18.31
C TYR A 43 9.18 24.16 16.93
N TYR A 44 8.23 23.22 16.88
CA TYR A 44 7.61 22.72 15.64
C TYR A 44 6.31 23.45 15.26
N ALA A 45 5.96 24.55 15.94
CA ALA A 45 4.70 25.25 15.72
C ALA A 45 4.51 25.71 14.27
N LEU A 46 5.59 26.07 13.56
CA LEU A 46 5.52 26.46 12.15
C LEU A 46 5.10 25.29 11.25
N TRP A 47 5.68 24.11 11.44
CA TRP A 47 5.30 22.91 10.68
C TRP A 47 3.80 22.62 10.86
N GLU A 48 3.33 22.62 12.10
CA GLU A 48 1.92 22.36 12.42
C GLU A 48 0.99 23.44 11.85
N LEU A 49 1.38 24.71 11.91
CA LEU A 49 0.58 25.81 11.32
C LEU A 49 0.49 25.68 9.80
N LEU A 50 1.59 25.39 9.11
CA LEU A 50 1.61 25.20 7.66
C LEU A 50 0.77 24.00 7.25
N ALA A 51 0.83 22.90 8.01
CA ALA A 51 0.10 21.68 7.72
C ALA A 51 -1.41 21.84 7.97
N GLU A 52 -1.79 22.57 9.03
CA GLU A 52 -3.19 22.90 9.34
C GLU A 52 -3.80 23.84 8.30
N LYS A 53 -3.04 24.83 7.82
CA LYS A 53 -3.50 25.82 6.82
C LYS A 53 -3.16 25.43 5.39
N LEU A 54 -2.72 24.18 5.17
CA LEU A 54 -2.24 23.74 3.86
C LEU A 54 -3.28 23.96 2.75
N PRO A 55 -4.57 23.62 2.92
CA PRO A 55 -5.58 23.88 1.89
C PRO A 55 -5.68 25.36 1.50
N GLU A 56 -5.77 26.27 2.47
CA GLU A 56 -5.89 27.71 2.21
C GLU A 56 -4.61 28.30 1.60
N LEU A 57 -3.44 27.78 2.02
CA LEU A 57 -2.15 28.20 1.49
C LEU A 57 -1.95 27.75 0.04
N LEU A 58 -2.43 26.57 -0.33
CA LEU A 58 -2.40 26.06 -1.69
C LEU A 58 -3.38 26.84 -2.59
N GLU A 59 -4.61 27.07 -2.12
CA GLU A 59 -5.60 27.87 -2.85
C GLU A 59 -5.08 29.29 -3.15
N ARG A 60 -4.42 29.91 -2.18
CA ARG A 60 -3.85 31.26 -2.30
C ARG A 60 -2.45 31.31 -2.91
N LYS A 61 -1.84 30.16 -3.23
CA LYS A 61 -0.46 30.02 -3.73
C LYS A 61 0.59 30.67 -2.83
N LEU A 62 0.37 30.67 -1.52
CA LEU A 62 1.25 31.27 -0.53
C LEU A 62 2.25 30.29 0.08
N LEU A 63 2.03 28.98 -0.06
CA LEU A 63 2.85 27.95 0.59
C LEU A 63 4.34 28.14 0.30
N ARG A 64 4.73 28.26 -0.98
CA ARG A 64 6.14 28.38 -1.38
C ARG A 64 6.79 29.60 -0.74
N TYR A 65 6.15 30.76 -0.85
CA TYR A 65 6.64 32.01 -0.27
C TYR A 65 6.92 31.90 1.23
N ILE A 66 6.01 31.28 2.00
CA ILE A 66 6.19 31.13 3.45
C ILE A 66 7.30 30.13 3.76
N VAL A 67 7.35 28.98 3.08
CA VAL A 67 8.39 27.97 3.27
C VAL A 67 9.77 28.54 2.97
N ASP A 68 9.93 29.24 1.84
CA ASP A 68 11.22 29.80 1.41
C ASP A 68 11.74 30.87 2.36
N SER A 69 10.83 31.61 3.01
CA SER A 69 11.16 32.65 3.99
C SER A 69 11.38 32.12 5.41
N SER A 70 11.23 30.81 5.62
CA SER A 70 11.32 30.18 6.93
C SER A 70 12.71 29.63 7.22
N GLN A 71 13.01 29.45 8.52
CA GLN A 71 14.22 28.77 8.95
C GLN A 71 14.09 27.24 8.79
N VAL A 72 15.22 26.56 8.55
CA VAL A 72 15.29 25.10 8.61
C VAL A 72 15.17 24.66 10.07
N LEU A 73 14.20 23.78 10.38
CA LEU A 73 14.03 23.19 11.71
C LEU A 73 14.69 21.81 11.78
N SER A 74 15.31 21.49 12.92
CA SER A 74 15.92 20.18 13.16
C SER A 74 14.93 19.17 13.76
N THR A 75 15.15 17.88 13.52
CA THR A 75 14.35 16.78 14.12
C THR A 75 14.79 16.42 15.55
N ASP A 76 15.86 17.04 16.08
CA ASP A 76 16.52 16.61 17.32
C ASP A 76 15.67 16.76 18.60
N ARG A 77 14.52 17.45 18.54
CA ARG A 77 13.62 17.60 19.68
C ARG A 77 12.47 16.60 19.69
N LEU A 78 12.29 15.80 18.63
CA LEU A 78 11.30 14.72 18.59
C LEU A 78 11.72 13.59 19.54
N GLN A 79 10.88 13.25 20.51
CA GLN A 79 11.18 12.33 21.61
C GLN A 79 10.55 10.94 21.45
N SER A 80 9.41 10.82 20.76
CA SER A 80 8.66 9.56 20.64
C SER A 80 8.40 9.16 19.19
N GLU A 81 8.19 7.86 18.93
CA GLU A 81 7.85 7.36 17.60
C GLU A 81 6.60 8.04 17.02
N GLU A 82 5.62 8.38 17.86
CA GLU A 82 4.42 9.12 17.45
C GLU A 82 4.74 10.55 17.00
N GLU A 83 5.69 11.22 17.66
CA GLU A 83 6.18 12.54 17.23
C GLU A 83 6.96 12.43 15.92
N TRP A 84 7.82 11.42 15.76
CA TRP A 84 8.53 11.16 14.50
C TRP A 84 7.56 10.88 13.34
N ARG A 85 6.52 10.05 13.57
CA ARG A 85 5.47 9.76 12.59
C ARG A 85 4.67 11.02 12.23
N ARG A 86 4.28 11.81 13.24
CA ARG A 86 3.57 13.07 13.02
C ARG A 86 4.40 14.06 12.20
N ALA A 87 5.68 14.23 12.53
CA ALA A 87 6.60 15.08 11.77
C ALA A 87 6.72 14.60 10.32
N TYR A 88 6.78 13.28 10.09
CA TYR A 88 6.88 12.70 8.75
C TYR A 88 5.62 13.02 7.94
N VAL A 89 4.43 12.79 8.51
CA VAL A 89 3.13 13.14 7.89
C VAL A 89 3.11 14.61 7.49
N VAL A 90 3.44 15.51 8.42
CA VAL A 90 3.45 16.96 8.13
C VAL A 90 4.39 17.27 6.96
N LEU A 91 5.64 16.80 7.00
CA LEU A 91 6.62 17.15 5.97
C LEU A 91 6.34 16.53 4.60
N VAL A 92 5.73 15.34 4.51
CA VAL A 92 5.34 14.80 3.19
C VAL A 92 4.18 15.57 2.56
N PHE A 93 3.21 16.03 3.38
CA PHE A 93 2.15 16.92 2.91
C PHE A 93 2.71 18.28 2.47
N LEU A 94 3.63 18.88 3.24
CA LEU A 94 4.29 20.12 2.83
C LEU A 94 5.13 19.93 1.57
N ALA A 95 5.87 18.82 1.44
CA ALA A 95 6.67 18.53 0.26
C ALA A 95 5.81 18.42 -1.01
N HIS A 96 4.75 17.61 -0.97
CA HIS A 96 3.86 17.42 -2.12
C HIS A 96 3.05 18.68 -2.42
N GLY A 97 2.63 19.43 -1.39
CA GLY A 97 2.02 20.74 -1.56
C GLY A 97 2.97 21.75 -2.23
N TYR A 98 4.24 21.77 -1.82
CA TYR A 98 5.25 22.66 -2.40
C TYR A 98 5.55 22.30 -3.86
N ILE A 99 5.76 21.01 -4.14
CA ILE A 99 6.03 20.50 -5.48
C ILE A 99 4.84 20.82 -6.39
N TRP A 100 3.63 20.39 -6.05
CA TRP A 100 2.49 20.40 -6.98
C TRP A 100 1.56 21.61 -6.87
N GLY A 101 1.63 22.39 -5.80
CA GLY A 101 0.66 23.43 -5.47
C GLY A 101 0.81 24.78 -6.19
N GLY A 102 1.83 24.95 -7.02
CA GLY A 102 2.02 26.18 -7.82
C GLY A 102 1.37 26.11 -9.19
N ASP A 103 1.53 27.19 -9.98
CA ASP A 103 1.10 27.22 -11.39
C ASP A 103 1.79 26.16 -12.27
N ARG A 104 3.00 25.77 -11.86
CA ARG A 104 3.80 24.68 -12.42
C ARG A 104 4.44 23.91 -11.27
N PRO A 105 4.76 22.62 -11.47
CA PRO A 105 5.45 21.88 -10.43
C PRO A 105 6.83 22.49 -10.15
N SER A 106 7.27 22.43 -8.90
CA SER A 106 8.62 22.83 -8.52
C SER A 106 9.58 21.66 -8.71
N GLU A 107 10.63 21.87 -9.50
CA GLU A 107 11.72 20.91 -9.66
C GLU A 107 12.69 20.92 -8.48
N VAL A 108 12.62 21.91 -7.59
CA VAL A 108 13.49 22.03 -6.41
C VAL A 108 12.63 22.04 -5.15
N LEU A 109 12.92 21.14 -4.21
CA LEU A 109 12.35 21.13 -2.87
C LEU A 109 13.34 21.79 -1.91
N PRO A 110 12.96 22.86 -1.19
CA PRO A 110 13.91 23.70 -0.47
C PRO A 110 14.39 23.06 0.83
N PRO A 111 15.53 23.49 1.39
CA PRO A 111 16.14 22.90 2.59
C PRO A 111 15.23 22.83 3.81
N GLN A 112 14.30 23.78 3.94
CA GLN A 112 13.32 23.86 5.03
C GLN A 112 12.40 22.63 5.12
N ILE A 113 12.17 21.97 3.98
CA ILE A 113 11.43 20.72 3.90
C ILE A 113 12.40 19.56 3.72
N THR A 114 13.35 19.68 2.78
CA THR A 114 14.25 18.59 2.39
C THR A 114 15.07 18.06 3.55
N VAL A 115 15.80 18.92 4.27
CA VAL A 115 16.73 18.48 5.32
C VAL A 115 16.03 17.66 6.41
N PRO A 116 14.96 18.17 7.05
CA PRO A 116 14.26 17.37 8.05
C PRO A 116 13.53 16.16 7.44
N LEU A 117 12.95 16.28 6.23
CA LEU A 117 12.27 15.15 5.60
C LEU A 117 13.21 13.98 5.30
N LEU A 118 14.45 14.26 4.86
CA LEU A 118 15.46 13.23 4.63
C LEU A 118 15.83 12.49 5.92
N LYS A 119 16.00 13.21 7.04
CA LYS A 119 16.25 12.59 8.36
C LYS A 119 15.10 11.68 8.80
N LEU A 120 13.84 12.13 8.64
CA LEU A 120 12.67 11.33 9.00
C LEU A 120 12.50 10.11 8.07
N ALA A 121 12.75 10.29 6.78
CA ALA A 121 12.71 9.23 5.78
C ALA A 121 13.75 8.14 6.08
N GLU A 122 14.97 8.53 6.46
CA GLU A 122 16.01 7.61 6.92
C GLU A 122 15.58 6.85 8.18
N HIS A 123 15.01 7.54 9.18
CA HIS A 123 14.54 6.92 10.43
C HIS A 123 13.53 5.79 10.20
N PHE A 124 12.59 5.98 9.28
CA PHE A 124 11.56 4.97 8.96
C PHE A 124 11.95 3.99 7.84
N ASP A 125 13.15 4.13 7.26
CA ASP A 125 13.56 3.45 6.03
C ASP A 125 12.51 3.61 4.91
N LEU A 126 11.98 4.83 4.74
CA LEU A 126 11.00 5.20 3.72
C LEU A 126 11.61 6.19 2.72
N PRO A 127 11.11 6.26 1.48
CA PRO A 127 11.47 7.34 0.56
C PRO A 127 10.86 8.68 1.03
N PRO A 128 11.54 9.83 0.81
CA PRO A 128 11.10 11.15 1.27
C PRO A 128 9.98 11.74 0.39
N CYS A 129 8.86 11.04 0.32
CA CYS A 129 7.66 11.42 -0.43
C CYS A 129 6.39 10.93 0.27
N ALA A 130 5.22 11.36 -0.20
CA ALA A 130 3.92 10.96 0.33
C ALA A 130 3.61 9.48 0.03
N THR A 131 4.18 8.59 0.85
CA THR A 131 3.91 7.15 0.87
C THR A 131 2.53 6.87 1.47
N TYR A 132 2.01 5.67 1.25
CA TYR A 132 0.78 5.20 1.89
C TYR A 132 0.85 5.26 3.43
N ALA A 133 2.04 5.05 4.03
CA ALA A 133 2.24 5.21 5.45
C ALA A 133 1.93 6.65 5.93
N GLY A 134 2.49 7.66 5.24
CA GLY A 134 2.26 9.07 5.58
C GLY A 134 0.87 9.61 5.19
N LEU A 135 0.28 9.10 4.11
CA LEU A 135 -1.03 9.54 3.63
C LEU A 135 -2.21 8.88 4.36
N VAL A 136 -2.01 7.63 4.80
CA VAL A 136 -3.09 6.77 5.33
C VAL A 136 -2.77 6.29 6.73
N LEU A 137 -1.73 5.44 6.90
CA LEU A 137 -1.52 4.70 8.15
C LEU A 137 -1.31 5.61 9.38
N TRP A 138 -0.73 6.79 9.17
CA TRP A 138 -0.40 7.74 10.23
C TRP A 138 -1.20 9.05 10.17
N ASN A 139 -2.20 9.15 9.29
CA ASN A 139 -2.94 10.40 9.00
C ASN A 139 -4.43 10.28 9.28
N PHE A 140 -4.80 9.90 10.50
CA PHE A 140 -6.21 9.86 10.92
C PHE A 140 -6.38 10.17 12.40
N GLU A 141 -7.55 10.68 12.77
CA GLU A 141 -8.03 10.80 14.15
C GLU A 141 -9.42 10.15 14.26
N THR A 142 -9.84 9.80 15.48
CA THR A 142 -11.19 9.29 15.76
C THR A 142 -12.08 10.39 16.31
N LEU A 143 -13.35 10.44 15.88
CA LEU A 143 -14.27 11.52 16.26
C LEU A 143 -14.82 11.37 17.67
N ASN A 144 -15.00 10.12 18.13
CA ASN A 144 -15.64 9.81 19.42
C ASN A 144 -14.69 9.18 20.46
N ASN A 145 -13.37 9.36 20.32
CA ASN A 145 -12.35 8.64 21.12
C ASN A 145 -12.54 7.12 21.09
N ASP A 146 -13.11 6.61 20.01
CA ASP A 146 -13.28 5.18 19.79
C ASP A 146 -11.94 4.56 19.40
N SER A 147 -11.75 3.32 19.80
CA SER A 147 -10.62 2.48 19.41
C SER A 147 -10.90 1.62 18.18
N ASP A 148 -12.16 1.57 17.71
CA ASP A 148 -12.50 0.89 16.46
C ASP A 148 -12.16 1.74 15.25
N PHE A 149 -11.14 1.31 14.50
CA PHE A 149 -10.70 1.97 13.28
C PHE A 149 -11.34 1.36 12.01
N SER A 150 -12.25 0.40 12.15
CA SER A 150 -12.92 -0.24 11.02
C SER A 150 -14.18 0.52 10.53
N ASP A 151 -14.68 1.48 11.30
CA ASP A 151 -15.79 2.34 10.90
C ASP A 151 -15.31 3.68 10.31
N PRO A 152 -15.36 3.88 8.98
CA PRO A 152 -14.91 5.12 8.36
C PRO A 152 -15.77 6.35 8.71
N ASP A 153 -17.01 6.19 9.21
CA ASP A 153 -17.83 7.32 9.66
C ASP A 153 -17.30 7.98 10.93
N ASN A 154 -16.52 7.23 11.72
CA ASN A 154 -15.93 7.68 12.98
C ASN A 154 -14.49 8.18 12.81
N LEU A 155 -13.99 8.24 11.58
CA LEU A 155 -12.61 8.62 11.28
C LEU A 155 -12.56 9.94 10.48
N ARG A 156 -11.46 10.68 10.67
CA ARG A 156 -11.15 11.88 9.86
C ARG A 156 -9.66 11.99 9.60
N ALA A 157 -9.28 12.47 8.41
CA ALA A 157 -7.89 12.79 8.10
C ALA A 157 -7.39 13.98 8.94
N ILE A 158 -6.17 13.88 9.47
CA ILE A 158 -5.56 15.00 10.23
C ILE A 158 -5.06 16.09 9.26
N ASN A 159 -4.43 15.68 8.16
CA ASN A 159 -3.95 16.56 7.10
C ASN A 159 -4.59 16.20 5.75
N THR A 160 -4.87 17.25 4.97
CA THR A 160 -5.42 17.17 3.62
C THR A 160 -4.79 18.28 2.76
N PHE A 161 -4.72 18.08 1.45
CA PHE A 161 -4.28 19.11 0.50
C PHE A 161 -5.43 20.06 0.14
N THR A 162 -6.66 19.56 0.14
CA THR A 162 -7.84 20.27 -0.39
C THR A 162 -8.81 20.72 0.70
N GLY A 163 -8.71 20.17 1.91
CA GLY A 163 -9.70 20.41 2.97
C GLY A 163 -11.07 19.76 2.71
N THR A 164 -11.21 18.95 1.65
CA THR A 164 -12.51 18.42 1.22
C THR A 164 -12.87 17.12 1.93
N GLU A 165 -14.18 16.90 2.11
CA GLU A 165 -14.69 15.64 2.65
C GLU A 165 -14.28 14.45 1.77
N SER A 166 -14.26 14.63 0.45
CA SER A 166 -13.85 13.59 -0.49
C SER A 166 -12.40 13.14 -0.33
N GLU A 167 -11.50 14.03 0.04
CA GLU A 167 -10.10 13.67 0.34
C GLU A 167 -10.00 12.90 1.65
N SER A 168 -10.64 13.40 2.71
CA SER A 168 -10.68 12.69 3.99
C SER A 168 -11.28 11.29 3.81
N TRP A 169 -12.43 11.19 3.13
CA TRP A 169 -13.12 9.91 2.90
C TRP A 169 -12.26 8.91 2.11
N PHE A 170 -11.52 9.38 1.10
CA PHE A 170 -10.60 8.55 0.33
C PHE A 170 -9.54 7.88 1.23
N TYR A 171 -8.95 8.63 2.16
CA TYR A 171 -8.01 8.07 3.13
C TYR A 171 -8.72 7.18 4.17
N MET A 172 -9.89 7.59 4.70
CA MET A 172 -10.56 6.85 5.78
C MET A 172 -11.12 5.50 5.34
N ILE A 173 -11.60 5.35 4.10
CA ILE A 173 -11.93 4.03 3.55
C ILE A 173 -10.68 3.13 3.55
N SER A 174 -9.51 3.70 3.24
CA SER A 174 -8.25 2.95 3.23
C SER A 174 -7.82 2.54 4.65
N VAL A 175 -7.97 3.42 5.65
CA VAL A 175 -7.73 3.08 7.07
C VAL A 175 -8.68 1.99 7.54
N ALA A 176 -9.98 2.11 7.23
CA ALA A 176 -10.99 1.13 7.62
C ALA A 176 -10.72 -0.26 7.04
N LEU A 177 -10.24 -0.34 5.79
CA LEU A 177 -9.83 -1.60 5.16
C LEU A 177 -8.68 -2.29 5.91
N GLU A 178 -7.66 -1.51 6.31
CA GLU A 178 -6.51 -2.00 7.09
C GLU A 178 -6.97 -2.57 8.44
N ALA A 179 -7.78 -1.82 9.18
CA ALA A 179 -8.29 -2.23 10.50
C ALA A 179 -9.24 -3.44 10.42
N GLN A 180 -10.18 -3.44 9.46
CA GLN A 180 -11.20 -4.48 9.31
C GLN A 180 -10.61 -5.87 9.10
N SER A 181 -9.38 -5.96 8.60
CA SER A 181 -8.74 -7.24 8.25
C SER A 181 -7.71 -7.70 9.28
N ALA A 182 -7.39 -6.87 10.27
CA ALA A 182 -6.33 -7.13 11.24
C ALA A 182 -6.46 -8.48 11.94
N TRP A 183 -7.67 -8.81 12.38
CA TRP A 183 -7.99 -10.02 13.14
C TRP A 183 -7.69 -11.33 12.40
N VAL A 184 -7.65 -11.32 11.06
CA VAL A 184 -7.38 -12.53 10.27
C VAL A 184 -5.89 -12.82 10.12
N MET A 185 -5.03 -11.82 10.32
CA MET A 185 -3.59 -11.95 10.10
C MET A 185 -2.94 -13.07 10.93
N PRO A 186 -3.11 -13.15 12.27
CA PRO A 186 -2.54 -14.24 13.07
C PRO A 186 -3.14 -15.60 12.69
N LEU A 187 -4.42 -15.66 12.31
CA LEU A 187 -5.07 -16.91 11.90
C LEU A 187 -4.47 -17.49 10.62
N MET A 188 -4.08 -16.63 9.67
CA MET A 188 -3.43 -17.10 8.45
C MET A 188 -1.98 -17.51 8.67
N VAL A 189 -1.28 -16.87 9.60
CA VAL A 189 0.06 -17.32 10.03
C VAL A 189 -0.04 -18.74 10.60
N ASP A 190 -0.99 -18.97 11.50
CA ASP A 190 -1.25 -20.30 12.08
C ASP A 190 -1.67 -21.32 11.01
N ALA A 191 -2.48 -20.90 10.03
CA ALA A 191 -2.93 -21.77 8.94
C ALA A 191 -1.78 -22.17 7.99
N ILE A 192 -0.83 -21.28 7.72
CA ILE A 192 0.36 -21.60 6.93
C ILE A 192 1.27 -22.56 7.71
N GLU A 193 1.48 -22.33 9.01
CA GLU A 193 2.27 -23.25 9.84
C GLU A 193 1.64 -24.66 9.92
N ALA A 194 0.31 -24.72 9.98
CA ALA A 194 -0.48 -25.96 9.99
C ALA A 194 -0.28 -26.84 8.74
N THR A 195 0.23 -26.29 7.62
CA THR A 195 0.54 -27.09 6.42
C THR A 195 1.61 -28.15 6.68
N HIS A 196 2.58 -27.87 7.56
CA HIS A 196 3.68 -28.79 7.90
C HIS A 196 3.18 -30.00 8.71
N SER A 197 2.23 -29.78 9.61
CA SER A 197 1.64 -30.83 10.45
C SER A 197 0.35 -31.43 9.88
N ARG A 198 -0.11 -30.97 8.70
CA ARG A 198 -1.39 -31.35 8.08
C ARG A 198 -2.59 -31.14 9.02
N ASP A 199 -2.59 -30.04 9.77
CA ASP A 199 -3.72 -29.69 10.63
C ASP A 199 -4.84 -29.06 9.79
N TYR A 200 -5.69 -29.91 9.21
CA TYR A 200 -6.80 -29.51 8.35
C TYR A 200 -7.79 -28.59 9.07
N ALA A 201 -8.01 -28.77 10.37
CA ALA A 201 -8.95 -27.94 11.12
C ALA A 201 -8.49 -26.48 11.18
N LYS A 202 -7.20 -26.24 11.44
CA LYS A 202 -6.64 -24.87 11.41
C LYS A 202 -6.65 -24.28 10.01
N MET A 203 -6.28 -25.06 8.98
CA MET A 203 -6.31 -24.59 7.60
C MET A 203 -7.71 -24.20 7.15
N LYS A 204 -8.73 -25.04 7.40
CA LYS A 204 -10.13 -24.75 7.08
C LYS A 204 -10.60 -23.47 7.79
N LYS A 205 -10.36 -23.37 9.10
CA LYS A 205 -10.73 -22.17 9.88
C LYS A 205 -10.07 -20.92 9.30
N GLY A 206 -8.77 -20.94 9.02
CA GLY A 206 -8.07 -19.80 8.42
C GLY A 206 -8.70 -19.38 7.09
N LEU A 207 -8.91 -20.34 6.18
CA LEU A 207 -9.50 -20.11 4.87
C LEU A 207 -10.94 -19.56 4.92
N GLU A 208 -11.78 -20.07 5.82
CA GLU A 208 -13.13 -19.53 6.04
C GLU A 208 -13.07 -18.07 6.53
N GLN A 209 -12.17 -17.78 7.46
CA GLN A 209 -12.02 -16.44 8.04
C GLN A 209 -11.46 -15.42 7.05
N ILE A 210 -10.48 -15.76 6.21
CA ILE A 210 -9.97 -14.87 5.17
C ILE A 210 -11.04 -14.57 4.10
N ILE A 211 -11.89 -15.54 3.75
CA ILE A 211 -13.04 -15.29 2.86
C ILE A 211 -13.97 -14.24 3.47
N ILE A 212 -14.27 -14.34 4.76
CA ILE A 212 -15.12 -13.36 5.47
C ILE A 212 -14.44 -11.99 5.48
N ALA A 213 -13.14 -11.92 5.81
CA ALA A 213 -12.39 -10.67 5.86
C ALA A 213 -12.40 -9.95 4.49
N ILE A 214 -12.08 -10.66 3.40
CA ILE A 214 -12.06 -10.08 2.05
C ILE A 214 -13.46 -9.61 1.62
N LYS A 215 -14.53 -10.33 1.98
CA LYS A 215 -15.91 -9.87 1.71
C LYS A 215 -16.25 -8.60 2.47
N LYS A 216 -15.85 -8.48 3.74
CA LYS A 216 -16.05 -7.24 4.51
C LYS A 216 -15.27 -6.08 3.90
N MET A 217 -14.05 -6.32 3.41
CA MET A 217 -13.29 -5.31 2.67
C MET A 217 -13.99 -4.88 1.37
N ASP A 218 -14.58 -5.82 0.64
CA ASP A 218 -15.33 -5.51 -0.58
C ASP A 218 -16.51 -4.57 -0.31
N GLU A 219 -17.25 -4.80 0.78
CA GLU A 219 -18.32 -3.90 1.21
C GLU A 219 -17.79 -2.52 1.61
N LEU A 220 -16.71 -2.45 2.39
CA LEU A 220 -16.08 -1.17 2.75
C LEU A 220 -15.58 -0.39 1.52
N LEU A 221 -14.98 -1.07 0.54
CA LEU A 221 -14.48 -0.42 -0.68
C LEU A 221 -15.62 0.20 -1.49
N LYS A 222 -16.80 -0.42 -1.53
CA LYS A 222 -17.99 0.15 -2.21
C LYS A 222 -18.46 1.45 -1.56
N ARG A 223 -18.19 1.65 -0.26
CA ARG A 223 -18.51 2.90 0.44
C ARG A 223 -17.70 4.09 -0.04
N MET A 224 -16.65 3.89 -0.84
CA MET A 224 -15.92 4.99 -1.51
C MET A 224 -16.88 5.95 -2.24
N TYR A 225 -17.95 5.42 -2.85
CA TYR A 225 -18.93 6.21 -3.59
C TYR A 225 -19.83 7.10 -2.72
N GLU A 226 -19.85 6.91 -1.39
CA GLU A 226 -20.74 7.66 -0.49
C GLU A 226 -20.33 9.12 -0.35
N LYS A 227 -19.03 9.40 -0.15
CA LYS A 227 -18.54 10.76 0.17
C LYS A 227 -17.30 11.19 -0.63
N CYS A 228 -16.79 10.36 -1.54
CA CYS A 228 -15.71 10.74 -2.46
C CYS A 228 -16.26 11.10 -3.84
N ASP A 229 -16.24 12.38 -4.23
CA ASP A 229 -16.64 12.80 -5.57
C ASP A 229 -15.59 12.42 -6.63
N PRO A 230 -15.95 11.72 -7.72
CA PRO A 230 -14.99 11.30 -8.73
C PRO A 230 -14.26 12.42 -9.47
N ALA A 231 -14.94 13.54 -9.78
CA ALA A 231 -14.32 14.64 -10.50
C ALA A 231 -13.35 15.39 -9.60
N LEU A 232 -13.76 15.68 -8.35
CA LEU A 232 -12.93 16.29 -7.34
C LEU A 232 -11.68 15.43 -7.04
N PHE A 233 -11.86 14.12 -6.88
CA PHE A 233 -10.72 13.21 -6.72
C PHE A 233 -9.73 13.32 -7.87
N TYR A 234 -10.21 13.21 -9.12
CA TYR A 234 -9.34 13.21 -10.28
C TYR A 234 -8.62 14.55 -10.48
N ASP A 235 -9.35 15.67 -10.36
CA ASP A 235 -8.85 17.00 -10.73
C ASP A 235 -8.13 17.74 -9.60
N LYS A 236 -8.50 17.48 -8.33
CA LYS A 236 -8.04 18.26 -7.18
C LYS A 236 -7.19 17.46 -6.20
N ILE A 237 -7.49 16.18 -5.99
CA ILE A 237 -6.79 15.35 -5.00
C ILE A 237 -5.62 14.60 -5.65
N ARG A 238 -5.89 13.83 -6.71
CA ARG A 238 -4.90 12.96 -7.38
C ARG A 238 -3.61 13.65 -7.80
N PRO A 239 -3.59 14.93 -8.25
CA PRO A 239 -2.34 15.62 -8.55
C PRO A 239 -1.34 15.64 -7.39
N PHE A 240 -1.82 15.82 -6.15
CA PHE A 240 -0.96 15.82 -4.96
C PHE A 240 -0.48 14.43 -4.56
N LEU A 241 -1.17 13.37 -4.99
CA LEU A 241 -0.78 11.97 -4.75
C LEU A 241 0.30 11.48 -5.73
N ALA A 242 0.56 12.24 -6.80
CA ALA A 242 1.61 11.94 -7.77
C ALA A 242 3.01 12.09 -7.14
N GLY A 243 3.90 11.15 -7.46
CA GLY A 243 5.33 11.27 -7.18
C GLY A 243 6.06 11.94 -8.34
N SER A 244 7.37 12.04 -8.29
CA SER A 244 8.20 12.68 -9.32
C SER A 244 8.70 11.72 -10.42
N ALA A 245 8.49 10.40 -10.28
CA ALA A 245 8.86 9.41 -11.27
C ALA A 245 7.89 9.38 -12.45
N ASN A 246 8.42 9.33 -13.68
CA ASN A 246 7.66 9.32 -14.94
C ASN A 246 6.76 10.56 -15.13
N MET A 247 7.21 11.73 -14.67
CA MET A 247 6.48 13.00 -14.72
C MET A 247 7.09 14.01 -15.69
N GLU A 248 7.81 13.55 -16.71
CA GLU A 248 8.40 14.37 -17.76
C GLU A 248 7.35 15.30 -18.41
N ALA A 249 6.19 14.73 -18.78
CA ALA A 249 5.09 15.48 -19.38
C ALA A 249 4.44 16.49 -18.43
N ALA A 250 4.60 16.32 -17.11
CA ALA A 250 4.11 17.25 -16.10
C ALA A 250 5.07 18.41 -15.84
N GLY A 251 6.29 18.37 -16.40
CA GLY A 251 7.33 19.37 -16.16
C GLY A 251 8.35 18.97 -15.11
N LEU A 252 8.48 17.66 -14.78
CA LEU A 252 9.52 17.13 -13.90
C LEU A 252 10.40 16.09 -14.64
N PRO A 253 11.15 16.48 -15.69
CA PRO A 253 11.90 15.54 -16.51
C PRO A 253 13.01 14.79 -15.77
N ASN A 254 13.58 15.41 -14.75
CA ASN A 254 14.63 14.82 -13.91
C ASN A 254 14.11 14.34 -12.54
N GLY A 255 12.79 14.40 -12.33
CA GLY A 255 12.19 14.29 -11.01
C GLY A 255 12.32 15.59 -10.22
N VAL A 256 12.62 15.51 -8.93
CA VAL A 256 12.77 16.68 -8.04
C VAL A 256 14.16 16.66 -7.43
N PHE A 257 14.82 17.82 -7.41
CA PHE A 257 16.05 18.06 -6.68
C PHE A 257 15.72 18.35 -5.21
N TYR A 258 16.17 17.46 -4.34
CA TYR A 258 16.08 17.61 -2.89
C TYR A 258 17.28 18.44 -2.45
N ASP A 259 17.07 19.75 -2.28
CA ASP A 259 18.10 20.72 -1.89
C ASP A 259 18.39 20.66 -0.39
N GLU A 260 19.63 20.35 -0.02
CA GLU A 260 20.10 20.30 1.36
C GLU A 260 20.78 21.61 1.80
N GLY A 261 20.85 22.61 0.90
CA GLY A 261 21.53 23.88 1.12
C GLY A 261 23.00 23.84 0.70
N ASP A 262 23.63 25.01 0.58
CA ASP A 262 25.05 25.19 0.25
C ASP A 262 25.51 24.42 -1.02
N GLY A 263 24.62 24.29 -2.01
CA GLY A 263 24.88 23.57 -3.26
C GLY A 263 24.89 22.04 -3.12
N LYS A 264 24.44 21.49 -2.00
CA LYS A 264 24.30 20.04 -1.77
C LYS A 264 22.86 19.61 -2.05
N GLY A 265 22.71 18.39 -2.55
CA GLY A 265 21.40 17.80 -2.79
C GLY A 265 21.46 16.71 -3.85
N SER A 266 20.31 16.11 -4.14
CA SER A 266 20.21 15.04 -5.13
C SER A 266 18.90 15.08 -5.91
N TRP A 267 18.97 14.80 -7.21
CA TRP A 267 17.80 14.54 -8.05
C TRP A 267 17.21 13.18 -7.72
N ARG A 268 15.88 13.13 -7.50
CA ARG A 268 15.16 11.91 -7.16
C ARG A 268 13.89 11.76 -7.99
N LYS A 269 13.72 10.57 -8.56
CA LYS A 269 12.48 10.12 -9.22
C LYS A 269 11.78 9.13 -8.29
N LEU A 270 10.78 9.60 -7.54
CA LEU A 270 10.06 8.80 -6.55
C LEU A 270 8.64 8.50 -7.03
N MET A 271 8.14 7.29 -6.73
CA MET A 271 6.76 6.92 -7.03
C MET A 271 5.80 7.68 -6.10
N GLY A 272 4.60 7.97 -6.61
CA GLY A 272 3.54 8.56 -5.78
C GLY A 272 2.92 7.54 -4.83
N GLY A 273 2.07 8.03 -3.93
CA GLY A 273 1.24 7.18 -3.08
C GLY A 273 0.32 6.31 -3.92
N SER A 274 0.23 5.02 -3.59
CA SER A 274 -0.71 4.10 -4.22
C SER A 274 -1.14 3.01 -3.25
N ASN A 275 -2.32 2.43 -3.47
CA ASN A 275 -2.81 1.29 -2.69
C ASN A 275 -1.91 0.04 -2.81
N GLY A 276 -1.01 -0.02 -3.82
CA GLY A 276 0.00 -1.09 -3.90
C GLY A 276 1.06 -1.04 -2.80
N GLN A 277 1.16 0.09 -2.09
CA GLN A 277 2.02 0.27 -0.91
C GLN A 277 1.31 -0.17 0.38
N SER A 278 0.04 -0.59 0.34
CA SER A 278 -0.60 -1.27 1.46
C SER A 278 0.04 -2.65 1.66
N SER A 279 0.55 -2.88 2.86
CA SER A 279 1.10 -4.19 3.25
C SER A 279 0.01 -5.25 3.35
N LEU A 280 -1.24 -4.86 3.65
CA LEU A 280 -2.38 -5.77 3.77
C LEU A 280 -2.73 -6.43 2.44
N ILE A 281 -2.75 -5.68 1.33
CA ILE A 281 -3.05 -6.27 0.03
C ILE A 281 -1.99 -7.32 -0.35
N GLN A 282 -0.70 -7.01 -0.14
CA GLN A 282 0.36 -7.97 -0.39
C GLN A 282 0.38 -9.13 0.61
N PHE A 283 -0.09 -8.93 1.83
CA PHE A 283 -0.26 -10.01 2.81
C PHE A 283 -1.22 -11.07 2.27
N PHE A 284 -2.37 -10.67 1.72
CA PHE A 284 -3.31 -11.62 1.12
C PHE A 284 -2.72 -12.37 -0.08
N ASP A 285 -1.97 -11.67 -0.94
CA ASP A 285 -1.27 -12.32 -2.05
C ASP A 285 -0.27 -13.37 -1.56
N VAL A 286 0.54 -13.04 -0.56
CA VAL A 286 1.52 -13.97 0.01
C VAL A 286 0.84 -15.19 0.63
N VAL A 287 -0.22 -14.99 1.41
CA VAL A 287 -0.97 -16.07 2.08
C VAL A 287 -1.62 -17.02 1.07
N LEU A 288 -2.24 -16.46 0.03
CA LEU A 288 -2.90 -17.22 -1.01
C LEU A 288 -1.94 -17.70 -2.10
N GLY A 289 -0.64 -17.40 -2.01
CA GLY A 289 0.34 -17.79 -3.02
C GLY A 289 0.08 -17.19 -4.40
N VAL A 290 -0.50 -15.98 -4.46
CA VAL A 290 -0.70 -15.26 -5.72
C VAL A 290 0.64 -14.70 -6.19
N GLU A 291 1.13 -15.22 -7.31
CA GLU A 291 2.36 -14.74 -7.93
C GLU A 291 2.08 -13.65 -8.95
N HIS A 292 2.69 -12.48 -8.75
CA HIS A 292 2.57 -11.34 -9.65
C HIS A 292 3.72 -11.30 -10.66
N THR A 293 3.45 -11.78 -11.86
CA THR A 293 4.40 -11.90 -12.96
C THR A 293 4.47 -10.61 -13.78
N GLY A 294 4.81 -9.47 -13.16
CA GLY A 294 4.74 -8.16 -13.83
C GLY A 294 6.08 -7.44 -13.99
N GLY A 295 6.75 -7.57 -15.15
CA GLY A 295 7.72 -6.56 -15.62
C GLY A 295 8.82 -6.95 -16.64
N ALA A 296 9.17 -8.23 -16.80
CA ALA A 296 10.22 -8.64 -17.74
C ALA A 296 9.60 -9.32 -18.97
N ASP A 297 10.04 -8.90 -20.16
CA ASP A 297 9.88 -9.70 -21.39
C ASP A 297 10.26 -11.16 -21.09
N LYS A 298 9.44 -12.10 -21.58
CA LYS A 298 9.65 -13.53 -21.38
C LYS A 298 11.03 -13.96 -21.90
N ALA A 299 12.02 -14.04 -21.01
CA ALA A 299 13.23 -14.83 -21.18
C ALA A 299 13.80 -15.24 -19.81
N SER A 300 13.65 -16.53 -19.50
CA SER A 300 14.41 -17.29 -18.50
C SER A 300 14.51 -16.73 -17.07
N VAL A 301 13.69 -17.28 -16.15
CA VAL A 301 14.11 -17.45 -14.75
C VAL A 301 14.19 -18.96 -14.49
N PRO A 302 15.33 -19.51 -14.01
CA PRO A 302 15.43 -20.93 -13.68
C PRO A 302 14.59 -21.24 -12.44
N LYS A 303 13.88 -22.38 -12.47
CA LYS A 303 13.31 -23.03 -11.27
C LYS A 303 14.43 -23.23 -10.25
N VAL A 304 14.31 -22.63 -9.07
CA VAL A 304 15.20 -22.94 -7.95
C VAL A 304 14.67 -24.21 -7.28
N CYS A 305 15.42 -25.31 -7.47
CA CYS A 305 15.32 -26.50 -6.63
C CYS A 305 16.06 -26.26 -5.30
N PRO A 306 15.69 -26.98 -4.21
CA PRO A 306 16.25 -26.75 -2.89
C PRO A 306 17.57 -27.50 -2.73
N VAL A 307 18.67 -26.81 -2.42
CA VAL A 307 19.85 -27.45 -1.83
C VAL A 307 20.46 -26.57 -0.74
N SER A 308 20.68 -27.25 0.39
CA SER A 308 21.46 -26.94 1.58
C SER A 308 22.73 -26.10 1.41
N GLY A 309 22.97 -25.20 2.36
CA GLY A 309 24.30 -24.66 2.62
C GLY A 309 24.27 -23.41 3.50
N MET A 310 24.85 -23.51 4.70
CA MET A 310 25.11 -22.40 5.61
C MET A 310 25.89 -21.28 4.92
N ALA A 311 25.45 -20.03 5.10
CA ALA A 311 26.35 -18.88 5.10
C ALA A 311 25.78 -17.72 5.94
N THR A 312 26.71 -17.18 6.71
CA THR A 312 26.74 -16.13 7.73
C THR A 312 25.98 -14.83 7.47
N GLU A 313 25.49 -14.27 8.58
CA GLU A 313 24.94 -12.91 8.73
C GLU A 313 25.98 -11.85 8.38
N GLU A 314 25.64 -10.92 7.49
CA GLU A 314 26.26 -9.61 7.43
C GLU A 314 25.18 -8.53 7.26
N SER A 315 25.24 -7.57 8.19
CA SER A 315 24.51 -6.32 8.22
C SER A 315 25.00 -5.37 7.12
N THR A 316 24.10 -4.92 6.25
CA THR A 316 24.35 -3.75 5.39
C THR A 316 23.25 -2.72 5.57
N SER A 317 23.64 -1.64 6.24
CA SER A 317 22.96 -0.34 6.34
C SER A 317 22.70 0.29 4.97
N GLY A 318 21.73 1.20 4.94
CA GLY A 318 21.18 1.86 3.77
C GLY A 318 22.20 2.37 2.76
N CYS A 319 22.02 1.95 1.51
CA CYS A 319 22.55 2.57 0.31
C CYS A 319 21.65 2.17 -0.88
N PRO A 320 21.54 3.04 -1.91
CA PRO A 320 20.63 2.81 -3.02
C PRO A 320 21.04 1.55 -3.78
N VAL A 321 20.05 0.72 -4.07
CA VAL A 321 20.20 -0.46 -4.90
C VAL A 321 20.81 -0.01 -6.23
N SER A 322 21.95 -0.60 -6.61
CA SER A 322 22.63 -0.29 -7.88
C SER A 322 21.65 -0.25 -9.05
N ALA A 323 21.71 0.78 -9.90
CA ALA A 323 20.78 1.02 -11.01
C ALA A 323 20.57 -0.17 -11.97
N GLY A 324 21.46 -1.17 -11.96
CA GLY A 324 21.31 -2.42 -12.72
C GLY A 324 20.30 -3.43 -12.14
N LYS A 325 20.03 -3.42 -10.82
CA LYS A 325 19.07 -4.35 -10.17
C LYS A 325 17.62 -3.86 -10.23
N GLU A 326 17.38 -2.55 -10.31
CA GLU A 326 16.02 -1.99 -10.40
C GLU A 326 15.29 -2.31 -11.71
N LYS A 327 16.04 -2.55 -12.80
CA LYS A 327 15.45 -2.83 -14.13
C LYS A 327 14.67 -4.15 -14.19
N ASN A 328 14.97 -5.12 -13.32
CA ASN A 328 14.35 -6.45 -13.37
C ASN A 328 13.37 -6.75 -12.23
N MET A 329 13.22 -5.85 -11.25
CA MET A 329 12.26 -6.05 -10.15
C MET A 329 10.82 -5.76 -10.61
N GLY A 330 9.91 -6.66 -10.26
CA GLY A 330 8.48 -6.50 -10.48
C GLY A 330 7.90 -5.35 -9.65
N TYR A 331 6.73 -4.84 -10.05
CA TYR A 331 6.09 -3.70 -9.38
C TYR A 331 5.92 -3.90 -7.87
N HIS A 332 5.40 -5.06 -7.44
CA HIS A 332 5.14 -5.37 -6.03
C HIS A 332 6.42 -5.33 -5.18
N GLU A 333 7.56 -5.74 -5.75
CA GLU A 333 8.86 -5.68 -5.07
C GLU A 333 9.38 -4.24 -4.95
N LYS A 334 9.19 -3.42 -5.99
CA LYS A 334 9.52 -1.99 -5.96
C LYS A 334 8.72 -1.23 -4.91
N VAL A 335 7.40 -1.46 -4.83
CA VAL A 335 6.55 -0.75 -3.85
C VAL A 335 6.74 -1.25 -2.43
N ARG A 336 7.33 -2.43 -2.19
CA ARG A 336 7.73 -2.82 -0.84
C ARG A 336 8.68 -1.80 -0.24
N ALA A 337 9.62 -1.22 -1.00
CA ALA A 337 10.51 -0.17 -0.51
C ALA A 337 9.79 1.10 -0.01
N TYR A 338 8.48 1.22 -0.25
CA TYR A 338 7.61 2.32 0.19
C TYR A 338 6.72 1.93 1.38
N MET A 339 6.90 0.72 1.93
CA MET A 339 6.27 0.23 3.15
C MET A 339 7.23 0.39 4.35
N PRO A 340 6.74 0.62 5.58
CA PRO A 340 7.58 0.58 6.77
C PRO A 340 8.41 -0.72 6.84
N GLU A 341 9.67 -0.62 7.25
CA GLU A 341 10.59 -1.77 7.26
C GLU A 341 10.05 -2.98 8.03
N PRO A 342 9.45 -2.82 9.24
CA PRO A 342 8.89 -3.95 9.98
C PRO A 342 7.82 -4.71 9.19
N HIS A 343 7.00 -3.99 8.41
CA HIS A 343 5.93 -4.57 7.58
C HIS A 343 6.50 -5.35 6.40
N ARG A 344 7.52 -4.82 5.70
CA ARG A 344 8.20 -5.58 4.63
C ARG A 344 8.88 -6.83 5.18
N ARG A 345 9.45 -6.74 6.38
CA ARG A 345 10.10 -7.88 7.03
C ARG A 345 9.08 -8.96 7.36
N PHE A 346 7.87 -8.59 7.82
CA PHE A 346 6.77 -9.53 7.99
C PHE A 346 6.40 -10.24 6.70
N LEU A 347 6.15 -9.50 5.61
CA LEU A 347 5.80 -10.11 4.31
C LEU A 347 6.88 -11.08 3.82
N ARG A 348 8.16 -10.72 3.99
CA ARG A 348 9.30 -11.59 3.65
C ARG A 348 9.37 -12.83 4.54
N SER A 349 9.12 -12.69 5.84
CA SER A 349 9.08 -13.82 6.77
C SER A 349 7.95 -14.77 6.42
N LEU A 350 6.75 -14.23 6.16
CA LEU A 350 5.56 -15.01 5.84
C LEU A 350 5.75 -15.82 4.55
N ALA A 351 6.29 -15.19 3.51
CA ALA A 351 6.58 -15.85 2.23
C ALA A 351 7.58 -17.03 2.37
N ARG A 352 8.41 -17.06 3.42
CA ARG A 352 9.35 -18.16 3.70
C ARG A 352 8.73 -19.31 4.49
N MET A 353 7.59 -19.10 5.15
CA MET A 353 6.93 -20.12 5.97
C MET A 353 6.26 -21.23 5.12
N GLY A 354 5.94 -20.91 3.87
CA GLY A 354 5.19 -21.76 2.95
C GLY A 354 4.00 -21.00 2.35
N SER A 355 3.18 -21.68 1.56
CA SER A 355 1.93 -21.14 1.04
C SER A 355 0.83 -22.19 1.08
N LEU A 356 -0.41 -21.73 1.30
CA LEU A 356 -1.59 -22.60 1.20
C LEU A 356 -1.78 -23.12 -0.24
N GLN A 357 -1.29 -22.36 -1.23
CA GLN A 357 -1.25 -22.77 -2.63
C GLN A 357 -0.44 -24.04 -2.85
N ALA A 358 0.77 -24.13 -2.29
CA ALA A 358 1.64 -25.28 -2.47
C ALA A 358 1.03 -26.54 -1.85
N PHE A 359 0.38 -26.37 -0.70
CA PHE A 359 -0.38 -27.44 -0.06
C PHE A 359 -1.56 -27.89 -0.93
N ALA A 360 -2.44 -26.97 -1.32
CA ALA A 360 -3.62 -27.27 -2.14
C ALA A 360 -3.27 -27.87 -3.51
N SER A 361 -2.08 -27.56 -4.04
CA SER A 361 -1.60 -28.07 -5.34
C SER A 361 -1.04 -29.48 -5.30
N THR A 362 -0.88 -30.09 -4.13
CA THR A 362 -0.31 -31.43 -3.96
C THR A 362 -1.40 -32.41 -3.57
N PRO A 363 -1.97 -33.20 -4.52
CA PRO A 363 -3.10 -34.08 -4.26
C PRO A 363 -2.84 -35.01 -3.06
N GLN A 364 -3.83 -35.09 -2.16
CA GLN A 364 -3.85 -36.06 -1.06
C GLN A 364 -5.11 -36.92 -1.18
N PRO A 365 -5.06 -38.20 -0.76
CA PRO A 365 -6.23 -39.09 -0.79
C PRO A 365 -7.26 -38.81 0.32
N ASP A 366 -7.13 -37.71 1.04
CA ASP A 366 -7.89 -37.39 2.26
C ASP A 366 -9.13 -36.56 1.93
N ALA A 367 -10.30 -36.92 2.47
CA ALA A 367 -11.52 -36.14 2.28
C ALA A 367 -11.44 -34.74 2.92
N GLU A 368 -10.67 -34.58 4.00
CA GLU A 368 -10.44 -33.27 4.61
C GLU A 368 -9.54 -32.37 3.75
N PHE A 369 -8.66 -32.97 2.95
CA PHE A 369 -7.84 -32.24 1.99
C PHE A 369 -8.70 -31.59 0.91
N GLU A 370 -9.69 -32.31 0.36
CA GLU A 370 -10.59 -31.75 -0.66
C GLU A 370 -11.37 -30.54 -0.11
N GLN A 371 -11.81 -30.57 1.15
CA GLN A 371 -12.45 -29.39 1.77
C GLN A 371 -11.49 -28.20 1.89
N VAL A 372 -10.22 -28.43 2.26
CA VAL A 372 -9.20 -27.37 2.29
C VAL A 372 -8.95 -26.81 0.89
N LYS A 373 -8.87 -27.67 -0.13
CA LYS A 373 -8.73 -27.27 -1.54
C LYS A 373 -9.91 -26.41 -1.98
N GLU A 374 -11.14 -26.84 -1.75
CA GLU A 374 -12.36 -26.07 -2.10
C GLU A 374 -12.39 -24.69 -1.42
N LEU A 375 -12.08 -24.62 -0.12
CA LEU A 375 -12.00 -23.35 0.61
C LEU A 375 -10.88 -22.45 0.09
N TYR A 376 -9.73 -23.01 -0.26
CA TYR A 376 -8.62 -22.27 -0.87
C TYR A 376 -9.01 -21.68 -2.23
N GLN A 377 -9.67 -22.48 -3.08
CA GLN A 377 -10.20 -22.02 -4.36
C GLN A 377 -11.22 -20.89 -4.18
N LEU A 378 -12.11 -21.01 -3.20
CA LEU A 378 -13.08 -19.98 -2.87
C LEU A 378 -12.42 -18.70 -2.33
N ALA A 379 -11.35 -18.81 -1.53
CA ALA A 379 -10.59 -17.66 -1.06
C ALA A 379 -9.92 -16.90 -2.22
N CYS A 380 -9.28 -17.62 -3.15
CA CYS A 380 -8.69 -17.06 -4.36
C CYS A 380 -9.74 -16.36 -5.24
N LYS A 381 -10.89 -17.00 -5.45
CA LYS A 381 -12.03 -16.39 -6.15
C LYS A 381 -12.51 -15.11 -5.46
N THR A 382 -12.67 -15.15 -4.14
CA THR A 382 -13.12 -13.99 -3.35
C THR A 382 -12.14 -12.82 -3.46
N MET A 383 -10.83 -13.08 -3.48
CA MET A 383 -9.81 -12.05 -3.73
C MET A 383 -9.89 -11.48 -5.16
N GLY A 384 -10.11 -12.33 -6.16
CA GLY A 384 -10.36 -11.89 -7.54
C GLY A 384 -11.62 -11.02 -7.67
N ASP A 385 -12.69 -11.35 -6.95
CA ASP A 385 -13.93 -10.58 -6.92
C ASP A 385 -13.71 -9.20 -6.26
N PHE A 386 -12.98 -9.13 -5.15
CA PHE A 386 -12.56 -7.86 -4.54
C PHE A 386 -11.76 -6.99 -5.52
N ARG A 387 -10.82 -7.60 -6.27
CA ARG A 387 -10.07 -6.90 -7.32
C ARG A 387 -10.97 -6.42 -8.46
N CYS A 388 -12.05 -7.12 -8.79
CA CYS A 388 -13.06 -6.63 -9.73
C CYS A 388 -13.72 -5.34 -9.22
N THR A 389 -14.13 -5.30 -7.95
CA THR A 389 -14.70 -4.09 -7.34
C THR A 389 -13.69 -2.94 -7.37
N HIS A 390 -12.42 -3.19 -7.07
CA HIS A 390 -11.38 -2.16 -7.17
C HIS A 390 -11.21 -1.64 -8.60
N ILE A 391 -11.26 -2.51 -9.62
CA ILE A 391 -11.25 -2.09 -11.03
C ILE A 391 -12.45 -1.18 -11.35
N GLN A 392 -13.64 -1.46 -10.81
CA GLN A 392 -14.82 -0.61 -11.00
C GLN A 392 -14.62 0.78 -10.39
N VAL A 393 -14.08 0.85 -9.17
CA VAL A 393 -13.71 2.12 -8.51
C VAL A 393 -12.73 2.88 -9.41
N VAL A 394 -11.60 2.27 -9.79
CA VAL A 394 -10.60 2.91 -10.65
C VAL A 394 -11.18 3.36 -12.00
N THR A 395 -12.08 2.57 -12.58
CA THR A 395 -12.74 2.95 -13.83
C THR A 395 -13.54 4.25 -13.67
N LYS A 396 -14.31 4.38 -12.58
CA LYS A 396 -15.13 5.57 -12.32
C LYS A 396 -14.31 6.80 -11.91
N TYR A 397 -13.30 6.62 -11.07
CA TYR A 397 -12.51 7.73 -10.51
C TYR A 397 -11.35 8.18 -11.40
N ILE A 398 -10.88 7.34 -12.34
CA ILE A 398 -9.71 7.66 -13.16
C ILE A 398 -10.07 7.57 -14.66
N ILE A 399 -10.47 6.40 -15.15
CA ILE A 399 -10.61 6.17 -16.60
C ILE A 399 -11.71 7.04 -17.21
N ILE A 400 -12.89 7.07 -16.58
CA ILE A 400 -14.03 7.87 -17.05
C ILE A 400 -13.70 9.36 -16.94
N GLN A 401 -13.05 9.81 -15.86
CA GLN A 401 -12.72 11.23 -15.68
C GLN A 401 -11.69 11.70 -16.71
N ALA A 402 -10.65 10.90 -16.96
CA ALA A 402 -9.65 11.21 -17.98
C ALA A 402 -10.25 11.39 -19.39
N ARG A 403 -11.29 10.61 -19.73
CA ARG A 403 -11.97 10.67 -21.03
C ARG A 403 -12.95 11.85 -21.17
N LYS A 404 -13.46 12.39 -20.06
CA LYS A 404 -14.42 13.51 -20.07
C LYS A 404 -13.77 14.85 -20.41
N GLN A 405 -12.47 14.99 -20.21
CA GLN A 405 -11.81 16.27 -20.44
C GLN A 405 -11.57 16.54 -21.93
N PRO A 406 -11.90 17.74 -22.44
CA PRO A 406 -11.75 18.06 -23.85
C PRO A 406 -10.28 17.99 -24.30
N VAL A 407 -10.11 17.58 -25.56
CA VAL A 407 -8.83 17.57 -26.28
C VAL A 407 -8.49 19.01 -26.65
N GLY A 408 -7.41 19.58 -26.11
CA GLY A 408 -6.92 20.92 -26.49
C GLY A 408 -6.86 21.99 -25.39
N GLU A 409 -7.36 21.74 -24.18
CA GLU A 409 -7.07 22.60 -23.02
C GLU A 409 -5.67 22.34 -22.45
N THR A 410 -5.05 23.38 -21.90
CA THR A 410 -3.76 23.38 -21.18
C THR A 410 -3.59 22.10 -20.36
N LEU A 411 -2.44 21.44 -20.49
CA LEU A 411 -2.13 20.17 -19.82
C LEU A 411 -2.30 20.31 -18.29
N ASN A 412 -3.47 19.96 -17.76
CA ASN A 412 -3.69 20.01 -16.31
C ASN A 412 -2.86 18.88 -15.65
N LEU A 413 -2.39 19.11 -14.43
CA LEU A 413 -1.51 18.22 -13.68
C LEU A 413 -2.09 16.80 -13.51
N ALA A 414 -3.43 16.71 -13.41
CA ALA A 414 -4.17 15.43 -13.41
C ALA A 414 -4.05 14.65 -14.73
N LYS A 415 -4.01 15.34 -15.88
CA LYS A 415 -3.74 14.74 -17.20
C LYS A 415 -2.27 14.36 -17.32
N ALA A 416 -1.36 15.21 -16.85
CA ALA A 416 0.07 14.95 -16.95
C ALA A 416 0.51 13.72 -16.14
N SER A 417 -0.06 13.53 -14.95
CA SER A 417 0.11 12.30 -14.15
C SER A 417 -0.55 11.06 -14.75
N SER A 418 -1.43 11.22 -15.73
CA SER A 418 -2.08 10.14 -16.50
C SER A 418 -1.45 9.89 -17.87
N ALA A 419 -0.66 10.83 -18.39
CA ALA A 419 -0.24 10.85 -19.79
C ALA A 419 0.87 9.83 -20.07
N SER A 420 0.69 9.08 -21.14
CA SER A 420 1.75 8.38 -21.87
C SER A 420 1.63 8.72 -23.35
N ASP A 421 2.72 8.60 -24.10
CA ASP A 421 2.71 8.65 -25.56
C ASP A 421 1.83 7.52 -26.11
N GLY A 422 0.54 7.81 -26.28
CA GLY A 422 -0.40 7.03 -27.09
C GLY A 422 -0.76 5.64 -26.59
N SER A 423 -1.56 5.53 -25.52
CA SER A 423 -2.78 4.66 -25.44
C SER A 423 -3.17 4.26 -24.01
N ASP A 424 -2.24 4.24 -23.06
CA ASP A 424 -2.46 3.69 -21.71
C ASP A 424 -2.36 4.75 -20.60
N LEU A 425 -3.41 4.84 -19.77
CA LEU A 425 -3.45 5.71 -18.59
C LEU A 425 -2.53 5.14 -17.49
N LYS A 426 -1.70 5.99 -16.88
CA LYS A 426 -0.84 5.59 -15.75
C LYS A 426 -1.48 5.85 -14.38
N GLY A 427 -1.22 4.95 -13.43
CA GLY A 427 -1.50 5.17 -12.01
C GLY A 427 -0.45 6.10 -11.37
N THR A 428 -0.71 6.60 -10.16
CA THR A 428 0.26 7.40 -9.37
C THR A 428 1.53 6.62 -9.00
N GLY A 429 1.44 5.29 -8.96
CA GLY A 429 2.58 4.36 -8.85
C GLY A 429 3.32 4.10 -10.17
N GLY A 430 2.89 4.68 -11.29
CA GLY A 430 3.61 4.64 -12.59
C GLY A 430 3.31 3.46 -13.51
N THR A 431 2.42 2.53 -13.13
CA THR A 431 2.03 1.37 -13.98
C THR A 431 0.94 1.72 -14.99
N SER A 432 0.87 0.96 -16.11
CA SER A 432 -0.32 0.97 -16.99
C SER A 432 -1.51 0.46 -16.19
N LEU A 433 -2.44 1.37 -15.87
CA LEU A 433 -3.41 1.18 -14.80
C LEU A 433 -4.40 0.05 -15.11
N ALA A 434 -4.97 0.04 -16.31
CA ALA A 434 -5.98 -0.95 -16.68
C ALA A 434 -5.37 -2.35 -16.88
N ALA A 435 -4.20 -2.45 -17.52
CA ALA A 435 -3.52 -3.73 -17.75
C ALA A 435 -3.05 -4.35 -16.43
N PHE A 436 -2.39 -3.56 -15.58
CA PHE A 436 -1.88 -4.02 -14.29
C PHE A 436 -2.99 -4.54 -13.36
N LEU A 437 -4.10 -3.80 -13.24
CA LEU A 437 -5.20 -4.22 -12.36
C LEU A 437 -5.91 -5.48 -12.87
N LYS A 438 -6.11 -5.60 -14.19
CA LYS A 438 -6.67 -6.82 -14.80
C LYS A 438 -5.76 -8.01 -14.59
N GLN A 439 -4.45 -7.84 -14.81
CA GLN A 439 -3.46 -8.89 -14.56
C GLN A 439 -3.51 -9.36 -13.10
N SER A 440 -3.45 -8.43 -12.15
CA SER A 440 -3.49 -8.75 -10.72
C SER A 440 -4.78 -9.51 -10.33
N ARG A 441 -5.93 -9.13 -10.89
CA ARG A 441 -7.19 -9.88 -10.73
C ARG A 441 -7.10 -11.28 -11.32
N ASP A 442 -6.63 -11.42 -12.56
CA ASP A 442 -6.59 -12.69 -13.26
C ASP A 442 -5.61 -13.66 -12.56
N GLU A 443 -4.48 -13.15 -12.06
CA GLU A 443 -3.53 -13.91 -11.23
C GLU A 443 -4.17 -14.40 -9.92
N SER A 444 -5.06 -13.63 -9.28
CA SER A 444 -5.83 -14.13 -8.12
C SER A 444 -6.73 -15.30 -8.47
N TYR A 445 -7.44 -15.23 -9.60
CA TYR A 445 -8.27 -16.35 -10.04
C TYR A 445 -7.43 -17.57 -10.42
N GLU A 446 -6.29 -17.35 -11.08
CA GLU A 446 -5.39 -18.41 -11.51
C GLU A 446 -4.73 -19.13 -10.34
N ALA A 447 -4.41 -18.44 -9.24
CA ALA A 447 -3.89 -19.07 -8.03
C ALA A 447 -4.84 -20.15 -7.48
N GLY A 448 -6.15 -20.01 -7.69
CA GLY A 448 -7.16 -21.00 -7.35
C GLY A 448 -7.31 -22.15 -8.34
N ARG A 449 -6.74 -22.06 -9.56
CA ARG A 449 -6.77 -23.15 -10.55
C ARG A 449 -5.72 -24.20 -10.22
N VAL A 450 -5.98 -25.00 -9.20
CA VAL A 450 -5.19 -26.19 -8.90
C VAL A 450 -5.42 -27.22 -10.03
N PRO A 451 -4.38 -27.74 -10.70
CA PRO A 451 -4.56 -28.77 -11.74
C PRO A 451 -5.23 -30.02 -11.14
N ASP A 452 -6.35 -30.45 -11.72
CA ASP A 452 -6.88 -31.77 -11.43
C ASP A 452 -5.97 -32.84 -12.05
N GLN A 453 -5.82 -33.98 -11.38
CA GLN A 453 -5.15 -35.13 -11.99
C GLN A 453 -5.87 -35.50 -13.31
N PRO A 454 -5.15 -35.88 -14.38
CA PRO A 454 -5.78 -36.61 -15.46
C PRO A 454 -6.40 -37.88 -14.87
N ALA A 455 -7.66 -38.15 -15.23
CA ALA A 455 -8.38 -39.34 -14.78
C ALA A 455 -7.49 -40.59 -14.91
N PRO A 456 -7.50 -41.52 -13.93
CA PRO A 456 -6.73 -42.75 -14.04
C PRO A 456 -7.08 -43.42 -15.37
N GLY A 457 -6.07 -43.52 -16.23
CA GLY A 457 -6.22 -43.98 -17.59
C GLY A 457 -6.97 -45.30 -17.63
N VAL A 458 -7.98 -45.34 -18.49
CA VAL A 458 -8.67 -46.56 -18.92
C VAL A 458 -7.60 -47.58 -19.28
N SER A 459 -7.43 -48.61 -18.46
CA SER A 459 -6.76 -49.82 -18.91
C SER A 459 -7.67 -50.45 -19.95
N SER A 460 -7.28 -50.35 -21.22
CA SER A 460 -7.72 -51.32 -22.21
C SER A 460 -6.47 -51.78 -22.93
N GLU A 461 -6.00 -52.94 -22.47
CA GLU A 461 -5.41 -53.95 -23.33
C GLU A 461 -6.09 -53.89 -24.70
N TYR A 462 -5.35 -53.51 -25.74
CA TYR A 462 -5.62 -54.01 -27.06
C TYR A 462 -4.47 -54.94 -27.42
N ALA A 463 -4.87 -56.21 -27.45
CA ALA A 463 -4.13 -57.35 -27.89
C ALA A 463 -3.48 -57.10 -29.25
N VAL A 464 -2.22 -57.52 -29.33
CA VAL A 464 -1.62 -58.26 -30.44
C VAL A 464 -2.59 -58.58 -31.58
N MET A 465 -2.39 -57.93 -32.73
CA MET A 465 -2.28 -58.58 -34.05
C MET A 465 -1.29 -57.81 -34.90
#